data_AF-B9XQF1-F1
#
_entry.id   AF-B9XQF1-F1
#
_cell.length_a   1.000
_cell.length_b   1.000
_cell.length_c   1.000
_cell.angle_alpha   90.00
_cell.angle_beta   90.00
_cell.angle_gamma   90.00
#
_symmetry.space_group_name_H-M   'P 1'
#
loop_
_entity.id
_entity.type
_entity.pdbx_description
1 polymer ?
#
loop_
_entity_poly.entity_id
_entity_poly.type
_entity_poly.pdbx_seq_one_letter_code
_entity_poly.pdbx_strand_id
1 'polypeptide(L)' 'MHKKKETKTALEQPEPFTPGVTKGMVRQHAFELYRDKLSHDSLTLQDWVLAEKDLVQTMQSDNLLKRD' A
#
# COMPACT_ATOMS: atom_id res chain seq x y z
N MET A 1 15.82 -27.39 9.51
CA MET A 1 15.40 -27.10 8.12
C MET A 1 14.90 -25.66 8.05
N HIS A 2 15.71 -24.72 7.56
CA HIS A 2 15.24 -23.36 7.29
C HIS A 2 14.53 -23.40 5.94
N LYS A 3 13.19 -23.39 5.97
CA LYS A 3 12.38 -23.28 4.76
C LYS A 3 12.70 -21.91 4.16
N LYS A 4 13.56 -21.86 3.13
CA LYS A 4 13.70 -20.69 2.26
C LYS A 4 12.31 -20.48 1.68
N LYS A 5 11.57 -19.51 2.23
CA LYS A 5 10.34 -19.04 1.60
C LYS A 5 10.82 -18.47 0.28
N GLU A 6 10.65 -19.24 -0.79
CA GLU A 6 10.68 -18.70 -2.14
C GLU A 6 9.78 -17.49 -2.10
N THR A 7 10.40 -16.31 -2.14
CA THR A 7 9.73 -15.03 -2.26
C THR A 7 9.04 -15.09 -3.61
N LYS A 8 7.83 -15.67 -3.64
CA LYS A 8 6.85 -15.51 -4.71
C LYS A 8 6.93 -14.03 -5.02
N THR A 9 7.40 -13.70 -6.21
CA THR A 9 7.75 -12.36 -6.65
C THR A 9 6.58 -11.47 -6.28
N ALA A 10 6.68 -10.78 -5.14
CA ALA A 10 5.68 -9.82 -4.74
C ALA A 10 5.73 -8.81 -5.87
N LEU A 11 4.64 -8.71 -6.64
CA LEU A 11 4.57 -7.80 -7.78
C LEU A 11 5.15 -6.48 -7.30
N GLU A 12 6.29 -6.10 -7.92
CA GLU A 12 7.06 -4.97 -7.46
C GLU A 12 6.12 -3.78 -7.39
N GLN A 13 6.11 -3.11 -6.24
CA GLN A 13 5.22 -2.01 -5.99
C GLN A 13 5.39 -0.96 -7.11
N PRO A 14 4.30 -0.56 -7.79
CA PRO A 14 4.36 0.41 -8.87
C PRO A 14 4.83 1.79 -8.37
N GLU A 15 5.30 2.63 -9.30
CA GLU A 15 5.49 4.05 -9.01
C GLU A 15 4.14 4.68 -8.65
N PRO A 16 4.06 5.44 -7.54
CA PRO A 16 2.86 6.19 -7.21
C PRO A 16 2.52 7.19 -8.31
N PHE A 17 1.23 7.32 -8.62
CA PHE A 17 0.75 8.28 -9.60
C PHE A 17 0.57 9.69 -9.01
N THR A 18 0.34 9.77 -7.69
CA THR A 18 -0.03 10.99 -7.00
C THR A 18 1.20 11.78 -6.56
N PRO A 19 1.39 13.02 -7.04
CA PRO A 19 2.50 13.87 -6.59
C PRO A 19 2.47 14.09 -5.07
N GLY A 20 3.63 13.94 -4.42
CA GLY A 20 3.74 14.04 -2.95
C GLY A 20 3.47 12.74 -2.20
N VAL A 21 3.01 11.69 -2.88
CA VAL A 21 2.92 10.33 -2.32
C VAL A 21 4.17 9.55 -2.70
N THR A 22 4.78 8.87 -1.73
CA THR A 22 5.98 8.04 -1.96
C THR A 22 5.65 6.55 -1.92
N LYS A 23 6.50 5.72 -2.54
CA LYS A 23 6.38 4.25 -2.46
C LYS A 23 6.31 3.76 -1.02
N GLY A 24 7.14 4.31 -0.12
CA GLY A 24 7.12 3.93 1.28
C GLY A 24 5.75 4.16 1.94
N MET A 25 5.08 5.26 1.61
CA MET A 25 3.76 5.59 2.16
C MET A 25 2.69 4.63 1.64
N VAL A 26 2.65 4.40 0.33
CA VAL A 26 1.68 3.44 -0.27
C VAL A 26 1.95 2.03 0.26
N ARG A 27 3.22 1.66 0.49
CA ARG A 27 3.60 0.36 1.05
C ARG A 27 3.10 0.17 2.47
N GLN A 28 3.34 1.15 3.33
CA GLN A 28 2.88 1.11 4.70
C GLN A 28 1.35 1.02 4.76
N HIS A 29 0.65 1.88 4.01
CA HIS A 29 -0.81 1.88 3.95
C HIS A 29 -1.38 0.56 3.41
N ALA A 30 -0.78 0.02 2.35
CA ALA A 30 -1.19 -1.26 1.79
C ALA A 30 -0.99 -2.42 2.77
N PHE A 31 0.08 -2.42 3.57
CA PHE A 31 0.30 -3.44 4.60
C PHE A 31 -0.74 -3.38 5.71
N GLU A 32 -1.20 -2.19 6.06
CA GLU A 32 -2.26 -1.98 7.04
C GLU A 32 -3.62 -2.42 6.48
N LEU A 33 -3.93 -2.02 5.25
CA LEU A 33 -5.22 -2.27 4.60
C LEU A 33 -5.42 -3.72 4.16
N TYR A 34 -4.34 -4.39 3.72
CA TYR A 34 -4.38 -5.75 3.20
C TYR A 34 -3.65 -6.76 4.07
N ARG A 35 -3.50 -6.50 5.38
CA ARG A 35 -2.78 -7.38 6.32
C ARG A 35 -3.20 -8.86 6.21
N ASP A 36 -4.50 -9.10 6.17
CA ASP A 36 -5.06 -10.46 6.11
C ASP A 36 -4.78 -11.14 4.76
N LYS A 37 -4.90 -10.39 3.66
CA LYS A 37 -4.57 -10.87 2.30
C LYS A 37 -3.08 -11.18 2.19
N LEU A 38 -2.22 -10.31 2.71
CA LEU A 38 -0.76 -10.43 2.65
C LEU A 38 -0.18 -11.61 3.43
N SER A 39 -0.94 -12.15 4.38
CA SER A 39 -0.55 -13.38 5.07
C SER A 39 -0.68 -14.63 4.19
N HIS A 40 -1.51 -14.58 3.15
CA HIS A 40 -1.81 -15.70 2.25
C HIS A 40 -1.27 -15.48 0.83
N ASP A 41 -1.40 -14.27 0.29
CA ASP A 41 -1.13 -13.89 -1.11
C ASP A 41 -0.36 -12.57 -1.24
N SER A 42 0.25 -12.33 -2.40
CA SER A 42 0.86 -11.04 -2.74
C SER A 42 -0.18 -10.04 -3.24
N LEU A 43 0.12 -8.74 -3.12
CA LEU A 43 -0.73 -7.69 -3.69
C LEU A 43 -0.65 -7.67 -5.21
N THR A 44 -1.80 -7.47 -5.83
CA THR A 44 -1.90 -7.22 -7.27
C THR A 44 -1.65 -5.75 -7.59
N LEU A 45 -1.45 -5.43 -8.87
CA LEU A 45 -1.37 -4.03 -9.32
C LEU A 45 -2.60 -3.22 -8.89
N GLN A 46 -3.78 -3.83 -8.95
CA GLN A 46 -5.03 -3.17 -8.54
C GLN A 46 -5.03 -2.88 -7.03
N ASP A 47 -4.56 -3.81 -6.21
CA ASP A 47 -4.46 -3.59 -4.76
C ASP A 47 -3.50 -2.42 -4.44
N TRP A 48 -2.39 -2.30 -5.17
CA TRP A 48 -1.47 -1.18 -5.03
C TRP A 48 -2.12 0.17 -5.38
N VAL A 49 -2.87 0.22 -6.49
CA VAL A 49 -3.60 1.43 -6.91
C VAL A 49 -4.71 1.79 -5.91
N LEU A 50 -5.41 0.80 -5.36
CA LEU A 50 -6.44 1.03 -4.35
C LEU A 50 -5.84 1.55 -3.03
N ALA A 51 -4.73 0.98 -2.58
CA ALA A 51 -4.02 1.47 -1.41
C ALA A 51 -3.55 2.93 -1.58
N GLU A 52 -3.05 3.29 -2.77
CA GLU A 52 -2.66 4.67 -3.04
C GLU A 52 -3.87 5.63 -2.99
N LYS A 53 -4.99 5.26 -3.60
CA LYS A 53 -6.22 6.08 -3.57
C LYS A 53 -6.73 6.30 -2.15
N ASP A 54 -6.75 5.23 -1.34
CA ASP A 54 -7.18 5.30 0.06
C ASP A 54 -6.24 6.19 0.89
N LEU A 55 -4.92 6.05 0.70
CA LEU A 55 -3.93 6.91 1.35
C LEU A 55 -4.16 8.39 1.00
N VAL A 56 -4.38 8.72 -0.27
CA VAL A 56 -4.64 10.10 -0.70
C VAL A 56 -5.93 10.62 -0.08
N GLN A 57 -6.99 9.81 -0.06
CA GLN A 57 -8.25 10.18 0.57
C GLN A 57 -8.07 10.45 2.07
N THR A 58 -7.31 9.60 2.78
CA THR A 58 -6.97 9.79 4.19
C THR A 58 -6.18 11.09 4.41
N MET A 59 -5.17 11.37 3.59
CA MET A 59 -4.40 12.61 3.66
C MET A 59 -5.26 13.86 3.39
N GLN A 60 -6.23 13.76 2.47
CA GLN A 60 -7.16 14.85 2.18
C GLN A 60 -8.14 15.08 3.34
N SER A 61 -8.68 14.00 3.93
CA SER A 61 -9.55 14.05 5.09
C SER A 61 -8.83 14.62 6.32
N ASP A 62 -7.60 14.20 6.60
CA ASP A 62 -6.78 14.72 7.69
C ASP A 62 -6.44 16.21 7.52
N ASN A 63 -6.24 16.67 6.28
CA ASN A 63 -6.03 18.09 6.00
C ASN A 63 -7.32 18.91 6.15
N LEU A 64 -8.47 18.32 5.82
CA LEU A 64 -9.76 18.96 6.02
C LEU A 64 -10.10 19.15 7.50
N LEU A 65 -9.73 18.19 8.36
CA LEU A 65 -9.95 18.22 9.81
C LEU A 65 -9.02 19.17 10.59
N LYS A 66 -8.00 19.75 9.94
CA LYS A 66 -7.03 20.67 10.58
C LYS A 66 -7.32 22.15 10.29
N ARG A 67 -8.50 22.48 9.77
CA ARG A 67 -8.92 23.85 9.41
C ARG A 67 -9.92 24.48 10.39
N ASP A 68 -9.96 24.03 11.63
CA ASP A 68 -10.78 24.61 12.71
C ASP A 68 -9.93 25.41 13.70
#